data_AF-A0A3D4HDJ0-F1
#
_entry.id   AF-A0A3D4HDJ0-F1
#
_cell.length_a   1.000
_cell.length_b   1.000
_cell.length_c   1.000
_cell.angle_alpha   90.00
_cell.angle_beta   90.00
_cell.angle_gamma   90.00
#
_symmetry.space_group_name_H-M   'P 1'
#
loop_
_entity.id
_entity.type
_entity.pdbx_description
1 polymer ?
#
loop_
_entity_poly.entity_id
_entity_poly.type
_entity_poly.pdbx_seq_one_letter_code
_entity_poly.pdbx_strand_id
1 'polypeptide(L)'
;MKTKIANLITRIKKIHSETLIVYGIIILAGLSASIGSSYITNKIKKSNINAQNQTPPPQIEKPSEFPDYDAIKGKNPNSKIKVVKFTDGCPEKGCVNSKSAVDDFDGIKHDYKVVGNIKRAYLYIEAAVDYDRPLSIYDTFYFSLRYQGGHLSIKDNLLAVPPSEISRYLYDLRSISYSYKDKQFKNINFLNLLQDKTVFNIHTAVSSDRPGRVLKEVSIYYQCLDDTLCSIDKIK
;
A
#
# COMPACT_ATOMS: atom_id res chain seq x y z
N MET A 1 -76.93 -7.27 77.23
CA MET A 1 -76.97 -7.40 75.75
C MET A 1 -76.22 -6.28 75.01
N LYS A 2 -76.18 -5.03 75.51
CA LYS A 2 -75.51 -3.89 74.84
C LYS A 2 -73.98 -3.98 74.68
N THR A 3 -73.28 -4.76 75.49
CA THR A 3 -71.81 -4.84 75.47
C THR A 3 -71.24 -5.75 74.37
N LYS A 4 -72.02 -6.69 73.83
CA LYS A 4 -71.55 -7.58 72.75
C LYS A 4 -71.53 -6.91 71.38
N ILE A 5 -72.39 -5.92 71.14
CA ILE A 5 -72.49 -5.22 69.84
C ILE A 5 -71.33 -4.24 69.66
N ALA A 6 -70.94 -3.52 70.72
CA ALA A 6 -69.82 -2.57 70.68
C ALA A 6 -68.49 -3.27 70.32
N ASN A 7 -68.23 -4.45 70.86
CA ASN A 7 -67.03 -5.22 70.54
C ASN A 7 -67.00 -5.77 69.10
N LEU A 8 -68.16 -5.98 68.46
CA LEU A 8 -68.23 -6.44 67.07
C LEU A 8 -67.90 -5.30 66.09
N ILE A 9 -68.40 -4.09 66.35
CA ILE A 9 -68.18 -2.91 65.50
C ILE A 9 -66.70 -2.48 65.51
N THR A 10 -66.03 -2.55 66.65
CA THR A 10 -64.60 -2.22 66.75
C THR A 10 -63.73 -3.23 66.00
N ARG A 11 -64.11 -4.53 66.00
CA ARG A 11 -63.39 -5.57 65.25
C ARG A 11 -63.54 -5.40 63.73
N ILE A 12 -64.72 -5.01 63.24
CA ILE A 12 -64.93 -4.79 61.80
C ILE A 12 -64.12 -3.59 61.28
N LYS A 13 -64.03 -2.49 62.04
CA LYS A 13 -63.21 -1.33 61.66
C LYS A 13 -61.72 -1.65 61.61
N LYS A 14 -61.23 -2.53 62.50
CA LYS A 14 -59.81 -2.94 62.50
C LYS A 14 -59.47 -3.80 61.28
N ILE A 15 -60.36 -4.71 60.87
CA ILE A 15 -60.15 -5.59 59.70
C ILE A 15 -60.11 -4.79 58.39
N HIS A 16 -60.93 -3.75 58.23
CA HIS A 16 -60.91 -2.89 57.03
C HIS A 16 -59.67 -2.00 56.93
N SER A 17 -59.08 -1.60 58.07
CA SER A 17 -57.85 -0.80 58.10
C SER A 17 -56.62 -1.63 57.72
N GLU A 18 -56.54 -2.88 58.17
CA GLU A 18 -55.36 -3.73 57.92
C GLU A 18 -55.34 -4.27 56.48
N THR A 19 -56.50 -4.53 55.86
CA THR A 19 -56.55 -4.96 54.44
C THR A 19 -56.19 -3.83 53.47
N LEU A 20 -56.55 -2.58 53.75
CA LEU A 20 -56.23 -1.45 52.88
C LEU A 20 -54.73 -1.11 52.86
N ILE A 21 -54.03 -1.33 53.97
CA ILE A 21 -52.57 -1.13 54.06
C ILE A 21 -51.82 -2.19 53.24
N VAL A 22 -52.26 -3.45 53.29
CA VAL A 22 -51.63 -4.54 52.53
C VAL A 22 -51.79 -4.33 51.02
N TYR A 23 -52.98 -3.95 50.54
CA TYR A 23 -53.18 -3.65 49.11
C TYR A 23 -52.43 -2.38 48.66
N GLY A 24 -52.31 -1.36 49.52
CA GLY A 24 -51.51 -0.17 49.22
C GLY A 24 -50.01 -0.47 49.02
N ILE A 25 -49.43 -1.34 49.86
CA ILE A 25 -48.01 -1.72 49.75
C ILE A 25 -47.75 -2.56 48.49
N ILE A 26 -48.66 -3.47 48.12
CA ILE A 26 -48.51 -4.32 46.92
C ILE A 26 -48.55 -3.47 45.63
N ILE A 27 -49.41 -2.45 45.57
CA ILE A 27 -49.50 -1.56 44.40
C ILE A 27 -48.26 -0.66 44.26
N LEU A 28 -47.69 -0.17 45.37
CA LEU A 28 -46.43 0.60 45.38
C LEU A 28 -45.20 -0.24 44.99
N ALA A 29 -45.17 -1.53 45.37
CA ALA A 29 -44.11 -2.45 44.97
C ALA A 29 -44.18 -2.80 43.45
N GLY A 30 -45.38 -2.94 42.89
CA GLY A 30 -45.57 -3.20 41.46
C GLY A 30 -45.13 -2.02 40.56
N LEU A 31 -45.39 -0.78 40.98
CA LEU A 31 -44.99 0.41 40.24
C LEU A 31 -43.46 0.63 40.25
N SER A 32 -42.79 0.34 41.37
CA SER A 32 -41.33 0.48 41.48
C SER A 32 -40.54 -0.57 40.67
N ALA A 33 -41.10 -1.77 40.46
CA ALA A 33 -40.49 -2.78 39.58
C ALA A 33 -40.58 -2.41 38.07
N SER A 34 -41.68 -1.79 37.65
CA SER A 34 -41.88 -1.42 36.23
C SER A 34 -41.03 -0.22 35.78
N ILE A 35 -40.79 0.74 36.69
CA ILE A 35 -39.93 1.91 36.44
C ILE A 35 -38.44 1.52 36.51
N GLY A 36 -38.05 0.58 37.39
CA GLY A 36 -36.67 0.08 37.45
C GLY A 36 -36.23 -0.71 36.21
N SER A 37 -37.12 -1.56 35.66
CA SER A 37 -36.80 -2.40 34.50
C SER A 37 -36.63 -1.59 33.21
N SER A 38 -37.44 -0.55 33.02
CA SER A 38 -37.35 0.36 31.86
C SER A 38 -36.11 1.27 31.93
N TYR A 39 -35.67 1.65 33.13
CA TYR A 39 -34.46 2.47 33.29
C TYR A 39 -33.18 1.66 33.05
N ILE A 40 -33.14 0.40 33.51
CA ILE A 40 -31.99 -0.49 33.28
C ILE A 40 -31.90 -0.93 31.81
N THR A 41 -33.02 -1.29 31.16
CA THR A 41 -33.00 -1.65 29.73
C THR A 41 -32.64 -0.47 28.82
N ASN A 42 -33.08 0.76 29.12
CA ASN A 42 -32.65 1.94 28.37
C ASN A 42 -31.19 2.34 28.63
N LYS A 43 -30.63 2.08 29.83
CA LYS A 43 -29.22 2.34 30.13
C LYS A 43 -28.30 1.31 29.46
N ILE A 44 -28.71 0.05 29.37
CA ILE A 44 -27.97 -1.00 28.63
C ILE A 44 -28.09 -0.79 27.12
N LYS A 45 -29.27 -0.39 26.59
CA LYS A 45 -29.38 -0.01 25.17
C LYS A 45 -28.54 1.21 24.83
N LYS A 46 -28.53 2.26 25.67
CA LYS A 46 -27.68 3.43 25.45
C LYS A 46 -26.18 3.16 25.65
N SER A 47 -25.78 2.25 26.55
CA SER A 47 -24.36 1.86 26.66
C SER A 47 -23.90 1.02 25.48
N ASN A 48 -24.75 0.13 24.93
CA ASN A 48 -24.42 -0.66 23.75
C ASN A 48 -24.48 0.14 22.43
N ILE A 49 -25.36 1.14 22.32
CA ILE A 49 -25.38 2.07 21.16
C ILE A 49 -24.15 3.01 21.20
N ASN A 50 -23.67 3.39 22.39
CA ASN A 50 -22.45 4.21 22.51
C ASN A 50 -21.14 3.40 22.43
N ALA A 51 -21.18 2.08 22.66
CA ALA A 51 -20.02 1.20 22.49
C ALA A 51 -19.83 0.72 21.04
N GLN A 52 -20.88 0.69 20.22
CA GLN A 52 -20.79 0.31 18.79
C GLN A 52 -20.40 1.47 17.86
N ASN A 53 -20.36 2.71 18.36
CA ASN A 53 -19.89 3.89 17.61
C ASN A 53 -18.50 4.38 18.05
N GLN A 54 -17.76 3.58 18.81
CA GLN A 54 -16.33 3.81 18.96
C GLN A 54 -15.66 3.31 17.68
N THR A 55 -15.35 4.24 16.78
CA THR A 55 -14.40 4.01 15.70
C THR A 55 -13.20 3.29 16.33
N PRO A 56 -12.77 2.14 15.79
CA PRO A 56 -11.59 1.45 16.29
C PRO A 56 -10.49 2.48 16.50
N PRO A 57 -9.77 2.47 17.64
CA PRO A 57 -8.66 3.39 17.85
C PRO A 57 -7.80 3.33 16.59
N PRO A 58 -7.41 4.49 16.01
CA PRO A 58 -6.70 4.53 14.75
C PRO A 58 -5.55 3.55 14.85
N GLN A 59 -5.64 2.46 14.06
CA GLN A 59 -4.58 1.48 14.02
C GLN A 59 -3.34 2.27 13.63
N ILE A 60 -2.35 2.33 14.52
CA ILE A 60 -1.05 2.90 14.19
C ILE A 60 -0.55 2.01 13.06
N GLU A 61 -0.66 2.51 11.83
CA GLU A 61 -0.23 1.76 10.65
C GLU A 61 1.24 1.41 10.84
N LYS A 62 1.53 0.11 10.93
CA LYS A 62 2.91 -0.38 10.98
C LYS A 62 3.62 0.20 9.74
N PRO A 63 4.81 0.79 9.88
CA PRO A 63 5.59 1.22 8.74
C PRO A 63 5.77 0.07 7.75
N SER A 64 5.65 0.37 6.46
CA SER A 64 5.83 -0.63 5.41
C SER A 64 7.24 -1.23 5.46
N GLU A 65 7.32 -2.52 5.14
CA GLU A 65 8.59 -3.23 4.93
C GLU A 65 9.24 -2.85 3.59
N PHE A 66 8.49 -2.21 2.68
CA PHE A 66 8.92 -1.80 1.34
C PHE A 66 8.63 -0.31 1.07
N PRO A 67 9.14 0.63 1.89
CA PRO A 67 8.69 2.02 1.86
C PRO A 67 8.93 2.71 0.50
N ASP A 68 10.06 2.46 -0.17
CA ASP A 68 10.33 3.05 -1.49
C ASP A 68 9.44 2.45 -2.58
N TYR A 69 9.21 1.12 -2.55
CA TYR A 69 8.31 0.45 -3.48
C TYR A 69 6.87 0.95 -3.29
N ASP A 70 6.41 1.05 -2.05
CA ASP A 70 5.05 1.49 -1.75
C ASP A 70 4.82 2.96 -2.13
N ALA A 71 5.85 3.79 -2.01
CA ALA A 71 5.80 5.17 -2.48
C ALA A 71 5.58 5.27 -4.00
N ILE A 72 5.98 4.28 -4.79
CA ILE A 72 5.86 4.31 -6.26
C ILE A 72 4.73 3.43 -6.82
N LYS A 73 4.42 2.29 -6.19
CA LYS A 73 3.46 1.28 -6.67
C LYS A 73 2.60 0.64 -5.57
N GLY A 74 2.66 1.14 -4.33
CA GLY A 74 1.87 0.62 -3.23
C GLY A 74 0.38 0.95 -3.36
N LYS A 75 -0.40 0.62 -2.31
CA LYS A 75 -1.85 0.90 -2.28
C LYS A 75 -2.17 2.41 -2.40
N ASN A 76 -1.33 3.25 -1.81
CA ASN A 76 -1.44 4.71 -1.82
C ASN A 76 -0.09 5.31 -2.27
N PRO A 77 0.24 5.25 -3.57
CA PRO A 77 1.52 5.76 -4.05
C PRO A 77 1.59 7.28 -3.86
N ASN A 78 2.80 7.79 -3.67
CA ASN A 78 3.03 9.21 -3.45
C ASN A 78 2.75 9.99 -4.73
N SER A 79 1.72 10.85 -4.70
CA SER A 79 1.28 11.65 -5.85
C SER A 79 2.32 12.64 -6.39
N LYS A 80 3.38 12.93 -5.63
CA LYS A 80 4.51 13.76 -6.09
C LYS A 80 5.52 12.99 -6.93
N ILE A 81 5.44 11.66 -6.96
CA ILE A 81 6.31 10.82 -7.78
C ILE A 81 5.63 10.59 -9.13
N LYS A 82 6.30 11.05 -10.19
CA LYS A 82 5.92 10.85 -11.58
C LYS A 82 6.59 9.61 -12.13
N VAL A 83 6.14 9.13 -13.28
CA VAL A 83 6.69 7.95 -13.94
C VAL A 83 6.90 8.22 -15.42
N VAL A 84 8.02 7.75 -15.96
CA VAL A 84 8.22 7.54 -17.39
C VAL A 84 8.43 6.05 -17.61
N LYS A 85 7.57 5.44 -18.41
CA LYS A 85 7.56 4.00 -18.66
C LYS A 85 8.13 3.72 -20.06
N PHE A 86 9.28 3.06 -20.10
CA PHE A 86 9.99 2.77 -21.34
C PHE A 86 9.37 1.63 -22.13
N THR A 87 8.62 0.78 -21.44
CA THR A 87 7.80 -0.29 -22.01
C THR A 87 6.44 0.23 -22.53
N ASP A 88 6.22 1.54 -22.61
CA ASP A 88 5.01 2.08 -23.23
C ASP A 88 4.98 1.73 -24.73
N GLY A 89 3.92 1.05 -25.14
CA GLY A 89 3.77 0.49 -26.48
C GLY A 89 4.05 -1.01 -26.57
N CYS A 90 4.58 -1.64 -25.50
CA CYS A 90 4.62 -3.09 -25.41
C CYS A 90 3.20 -3.67 -25.24
N PRO A 91 2.93 -4.90 -25.70
CA PRO A 91 1.73 -5.65 -25.32
C PRO A 91 1.57 -5.79 -23.80
N GLU A 92 0.37 -6.13 -23.33
CA GLU A 92 0.09 -6.34 -21.90
C GLU A 92 1.04 -7.35 -21.23
N LYS A 93 1.48 -8.36 -21.99
CA LYS A 93 2.43 -9.37 -21.51
C LYS A 93 3.89 -8.88 -21.45
N GLY A 94 4.16 -7.64 -21.84
CA GLY A 94 5.49 -7.05 -21.96
C GLY A 94 6.07 -7.12 -23.37
N CYS A 95 7.21 -6.47 -23.56
CA CYS A 95 8.00 -6.61 -24.79
C CYS A 95 8.76 -7.94 -24.75
N VAL A 96 8.41 -8.84 -25.67
CA VAL A 96 8.93 -10.22 -25.71
C VAL A 96 9.95 -10.35 -26.83
N ASN A 97 11.12 -10.88 -26.51
CA ASN A 97 12.04 -11.44 -27.51
C ASN A 97 12.16 -12.95 -27.27
N SER A 98 11.72 -13.75 -28.25
CA SER A 98 11.74 -15.21 -28.18
C SER A 98 13.15 -15.80 -28.31
N LYS A 99 14.14 -15.04 -28.78
CA LYS A 99 15.54 -15.48 -28.95
C LYS A 99 16.39 -15.21 -27.71
N SER A 100 17.45 -15.98 -27.56
CA SER A 100 18.49 -15.75 -26.56
C SER A 100 19.21 -14.41 -26.81
N ALA A 101 19.86 -13.87 -25.78
CA ALA A 101 20.68 -12.66 -25.90
C ALA A 101 21.94 -12.87 -26.76
N VAL A 102 22.42 -14.12 -26.88
CA VAL A 102 23.56 -14.48 -27.73
C VAL A 102 23.19 -14.43 -29.21
N ASP A 103 21.98 -14.88 -29.55
CA ASP A 103 21.49 -14.89 -30.93
C ASP A 103 21.00 -13.51 -31.38
N ASP A 104 20.39 -12.74 -30.47
CA ASP A 104 19.79 -11.45 -30.78
C ASP A 104 19.70 -10.55 -29.54
N PHE A 105 20.63 -9.60 -29.42
CA PHE A 105 20.61 -8.60 -28.35
C PHE A 105 19.72 -7.41 -28.70
N ASP A 106 18.42 -7.67 -28.82
CA ASP A 106 17.40 -6.63 -28.99
C ASP A 106 16.76 -6.23 -27.66
N GLY A 107 16.24 -5.02 -27.62
CA GLY A 107 15.68 -4.37 -26.44
C GLY A 107 15.05 -3.02 -26.77
N ILE A 108 14.71 -2.26 -25.73
CA ILE A 108 14.09 -0.96 -25.88
C ILE A 108 15.18 0.10 -26.03
N LYS A 109 15.08 0.90 -27.11
CA LYS A 109 15.96 2.03 -27.41
C LYS A 109 15.12 3.25 -27.75
N HIS A 110 15.19 4.28 -26.91
CA HIS A 110 14.43 5.50 -27.06
C HIS A 110 15.23 6.69 -26.53
N ASP A 111 14.93 7.86 -27.08
CA ASP A 111 15.48 9.11 -26.59
C ASP A 111 14.43 9.86 -25.78
N TYR A 112 14.90 10.54 -24.73
CA TYR A 112 14.10 11.32 -23.82
C TYR A 112 14.74 12.67 -23.56
N LYS A 113 13.91 13.65 -23.23
CA LYS A 113 14.33 14.98 -22.80
C LYS A 113 13.87 15.23 -21.38
N VAL A 114 14.79 15.68 -20.54
CA VAL A 114 14.49 16.17 -19.20
C VAL A 114 14.15 17.66 -19.25
N VAL A 115 13.08 18.03 -18.55
CA VAL A 115 12.72 19.43 -18.28
C VAL A 115 12.62 19.59 -16.77
N GLY A 116 13.22 20.64 -16.22
CA GLY A 116 13.26 20.91 -14.79
C GLY A 116 14.22 20.01 -14.02
N ASN A 117 14.27 20.21 -12.70
CA ASN A 117 15.22 19.52 -11.83
C ASN A 117 14.55 18.35 -11.10
N ILE A 118 15.23 17.19 -11.10
CA ILE A 118 14.78 15.98 -10.42
C ILE A 118 15.52 15.84 -9.09
N LYS A 119 14.76 15.71 -8.00
CA LYS A 119 15.29 15.57 -6.62
C LYS A 119 15.74 14.16 -6.32
N ARG A 120 14.93 13.18 -6.72
CA ARG A 120 15.20 11.75 -6.57
C ARG A 120 14.53 10.98 -7.68
N ALA A 121 15.12 9.86 -8.06
CA ALA A 121 14.56 8.98 -9.05
C ALA A 121 14.98 7.53 -8.78
N TYR A 122 14.13 6.62 -9.21
CA TYR A 122 14.26 5.19 -9.02
C TYR A 122 14.07 4.49 -10.36
N LEU A 123 14.92 3.52 -10.66
CA LEU A 123 14.73 2.62 -11.79
C LEU A 123 14.00 1.37 -11.29
N TYR A 124 12.78 1.16 -11.78
CA TYR A 124 12.01 -0.04 -11.51
C TYR A 124 12.02 -0.95 -12.75
N ILE A 125 12.28 -2.23 -12.53
CA ILE A 125 12.35 -3.25 -13.55
C ILE A 125 11.49 -4.44 -13.12
N GLU A 126 10.62 -4.90 -14.01
CA GLU A 126 9.90 -6.15 -13.92
C GLU A 126 10.16 -6.96 -15.18
N ALA A 127 10.82 -8.10 -15.04
CA ALA A 127 11.34 -8.87 -16.15
C ALA A 127 11.23 -10.38 -15.91
N ALA A 128 11.18 -11.13 -17.00
CA ALA A 128 11.13 -12.59 -16.99
C ALA A 128 11.96 -13.18 -18.14
N VAL A 129 12.16 -14.49 -18.05
CA VAL A 129 12.79 -15.37 -19.03
C VAL A 129 11.93 -16.62 -19.16
N ASP A 130 12.08 -17.40 -20.23
CA ASP A 130 11.15 -18.48 -20.57
C ASP A 130 9.67 -18.02 -20.50
N TYR A 131 9.41 -16.79 -20.95
CA TYR A 131 8.10 -16.11 -21.01
C TYR A 131 7.49 -15.66 -19.67
N ASP A 132 7.73 -16.39 -18.57
CA ASP A 132 7.10 -16.08 -17.28
C ASP A 132 7.91 -16.49 -16.05
N ARG A 133 9.14 -16.99 -16.22
CA ARG A 133 10.00 -17.40 -15.11
C ARG A 133 10.87 -16.24 -14.62
N PRO A 134 11.21 -16.22 -13.32
CA PRO A 134 12.12 -15.22 -12.80
C PRO A 134 13.53 -15.43 -13.38
N LEU A 135 14.28 -14.33 -13.41
CA LEU A 135 15.69 -14.32 -13.73
C LEU A 135 16.45 -15.12 -12.66
N SER A 136 17.34 -15.98 -13.11
CA SER A 136 18.28 -16.73 -12.28
C SER A 136 19.54 -15.90 -11.96
N ILE A 137 20.45 -16.48 -11.18
CA ILE A 137 21.76 -15.85 -10.87
C ILE A 137 22.66 -15.67 -12.09
N TYR A 138 22.37 -16.35 -13.20
CA TYR A 138 23.10 -16.27 -14.46
C TYR A 138 22.49 -15.25 -15.43
N ASP A 139 21.27 -14.78 -15.13
CA ASP A 139 20.56 -13.81 -15.93
C ASP A 139 20.85 -12.41 -15.38
N THR A 140 21.02 -11.44 -16.27
CA THR A 140 21.24 -10.04 -15.88
C THR A 140 20.33 -9.12 -16.66
N PHE A 141 20.27 -7.86 -16.23
CA PHE A 141 19.54 -6.83 -16.92
C PHE A 141 20.51 -5.80 -17.47
N TYR A 142 20.50 -5.59 -18.78
CA TYR A 142 21.28 -4.51 -19.38
C TYR A 142 20.47 -3.23 -19.31
N PHE A 143 21.12 -2.18 -18.80
CA PHE A 143 20.57 -0.84 -18.78
C PHE A 143 21.69 0.17 -18.99
N SER A 144 21.51 1.07 -19.95
CA SER A 144 22.33 2.26 -20.08
C SER A 144 21.50 3.51 -20.28
N LEU A 145 22.04 4.61 -19.77
CA LEU A 145 21.47 5.93 -19.83
C LEU A 145 22.57 6.89 -20.27
N ARG A 146 22.35 7.62 -21.36
CA ARG A 146 23.37 8.51 -21.97
C ARG A 146 24.68 7.77 -22.26
N TYR A 147 24.57 6.55 -22.81
CA TYR A 147 25.68 5.62 -23.07
C TYR A 147 26.47 5.17 -21.83
N GLN A 148 26.04 5.51 -20.62
CA GLN A 148 26.62 5.06 -19.37
C GLN A 148 25.77 3.95 -18.78
N GLY A 149 26.36 2.77 -18.59
CA GLY A 149 25.70 1.61 -18.02
C GLY A 149 26.24 0.30 -18.55
N GLY A 150 25.47 -0.77 -18.37
CA GLY A 150 25.89 -2.14 -18.62
C GLY A 150 24.93 -3.13 -17.96
N HIS A 151 25.45 -4.30 -17.58
CA HIS A 151 24.68 -5.30 -16.86
C HIS A 151 24.54 -4.87 -15.40
N LEU A 152 23.33 -4.54 -14.97
CA LEU A 152 23.04 -4.12 -13.60
C LEU A 152 23.35 -5.25 -12.62
N SER A 153 23.93 -4.90 -11.47
CA SER A 153 24.07 -5.84 -10.36
C SER A 153 22.70 -6.17 -9.78
N ILE A 154 22.41 -7.46 -9.62
CA ILE A 154 21.21 -7.94 -8.92
C ILE A 154 21.47 -8.24 -7.43
N LYS A 155 22.63 -7.81 -6.91
CA LYS A 155 23.06 -8.05 -5.53
C LYS A 155 23.42 -6.77 -4.78
N ASP A 156 23.81 -5.73 -5.49
CA ASP A 156 24.28 -4.48 -4.91
C ASP A 156 23.24 -3.35 -5.08
N ASN A 157 23.04 -2.56 -4.02
CA ASN A 157 22.23 -1.33 -4.02
C ASN A 157 20.78 -1.48 -4.51
N LEU A 158 20.20 -2.66 -4.33
CA LEU A 158 18.78 -2.90 -4.53
C LEU A 158 17.99 -2.40 -3.33
N LEU A 159 16.88 -1.73 -3.61
CA LEU A 159 15.85 -1.41 -2.63
C LEU A 159 14.89 -2.60 -2.50
N ALA A 160 14.34 -2.78 -1.30
CA ALA A 160 13.43 -3.88 -1.02
C ALA A 160 12.13 -3.75 -1.82
N VAL A 161 11.66 -4.87 -2.37
CA VAL A 161 10.40 -4.99 -3.13
C VAL A 161 9.64 -6.22 -2.64
N PRO A 162 8.30 -6.23 -2.74
CA PRO A 162 7.51 -7.39 -2.37
C PRO A 162 7.83 -8.61 -3.27
N PRO A 163 7.74 -9.84 -2.73
CA PRO A 163 7.90 -11.07 -3.50
C PRO A 163 6.99 -11.13 -4.74
N SER A 164 7.44 -11.85 -5.77
CA SER A 164 6.76 -11.94 -7.07
C SER A 164 7.18 -13.21 -7.80
N GLU A 165 6.28 -13.76 -8.61
CA GLU A 165 6.54 -14.92 -9.49
C GLU A 165 7.55 -14.61 -10.60
N ILE A 166 7.73 -13.33 -10.92
CA ILE A 166 8.76 -12.82 -11.83
C ILE A 166 9.67 -11.84 -11.13
N SER A 167 10.86 -11.62 -11.70
CA SER A 167 11.86 -10.76 -11.08
C SER A 167 11.42 -9.31 -11.06
N ARG A 168 11.51 -8.71 -9.87
CA ARG A 168 11.32 -7.28 -9.64
C ARG A 168 12.58 -6.72 -9.03
N TYR A 169 13.04 -5.61 -9.58
CA TYR A 169 14.19 -4.87 -9.07
C TYR A 169 13.82 -3.40 -8.94
N LEU A 170 14.25 -2.80 -7.84
CA LEU A 170 14.11 -1.37 -7.61
C LEU A 170 15.48 -0.81 -7.24
N TYR A 171 15.94 0.15 -8.02
CA TYR A 171 17.24 0.78 -7.84
C TYR A 171 17.07 2.26 -7.54
N ASP A 172 17.84 2.79 -6.58
CA ASP A 172 18.01 4.23 -6.43
C ASP A 172 18.98 4.73 -7.50
N LEU A 173 18.56 5.68 -8.35
CA LEU A 173 19.43 6.22 -9.40
C LEU A 173 20.64 6.98 -8.83
N ARG A 174 20.69 7.30 -7.54
CA ARG A 174 21.86 7.88 -6.89
C ARG A 174 22.98 6.86 -6.63
N SER A 175 22.69 5.56 -6.72
CA SER A 175 23.64 4.50 -6.36
C SER A 175 23.47 3.23 -7.22
N ILE A 176 23.71 3.34 -8.53
CA ILE A 176 23.66 2.21 -9.46
C ILE A 176 24.99 1.46 -9.48
N SER A 177 24.92 0.13 -9.42
CA SER A 177 26.06 -0.75 -9.63
C SER A 177 25.83 -1.60 -10.88
N TYR A 178 26.82 -1.65 -11.77
CA TYR A 178 26.75 -2.37 -13.05
C TYR A 178 28.12 -2.87 -13.51
N SER A 179 28.13 -3.82 -14.43
CA SER A 179 29.35 -4.29 -15.10
C SER A 179 29.33 -3.97 -16.59
N TYR A 180 30.50 -3.67 -17.15
CA TYR A 180 30.67 -3.44 -18.58
C TYR A 180 32.11 -3.75 -19.01
N LYS A 181 32.28 -4.57 -20.07
CA LYS A 181 33.60 -5.01 -20.57
C LYS A 181 34.50 -5.53 -19.44
N ASP A 182 33.99 -6.47 -18.65
CA ASP A 182 34.65 -7.11 -17.51
C ASP A 182 35.03 -6.19 -16.34
N LYS A 183 34.66 -4.90 -16.40
CA LYS A 183 34.85 -3.95 -15.31
C LYS A 183 33.58 -3.85 -14.48
N GLN A 184 33.75 -3.73 -13.17
CA GLN A 184 32.67 -3.50 -12.22
C GLN A 184 32.67 -2.02 -11.81
N PHE A 185 31.51 -1.39 -11.90
CA PHE A 185 31.27 -0.01 -11.50
C PHE A 185 30.26 -0.03 -10.35
N LYS A 186 30.59 0.59 -9.22
CA LYS A 186 29.77 0.56 -8.00
C LYS A 186 29.39 1.97 -7.57
N ASN A 187 28.19 2.11 -7.01
CA ASN A 187 27.67 3.36 -6.43
C ASN A 187 27.72 4.56 -7.39
N ILE A 188 27.41 4.33 -8.67
CA ILE A 188 27.41 5.36 -9.69
C ILE A 188 26.10 6.15 -9.62
N ASN A 189 26.20 7.47 -9.56
CA ASN A 189 25.05 8.35 -9.51
C ASN A 189 24.50 8.64 -10.93
N PHE A 190 23.53 7.84 -11.36
CA PHE A 190 22.79 8.03 -12.62
C PHE A 190 21.81 9.20 -12.55
N LEU A 191 21.38 9.66 -11.37
CA LEU A 191 20.54 10.86 -11.25
C LEU A 191 21.27 12.11 -11.81
N ASN A 192 22.61 12.16 -11.70
CA ASN A 192 23.42 13.23 -12.31
C ASN A 192 23.37 13.25 -13.84
N LEU A 193 22.86 12.19 -14.49
CA LEU A 193 22.67 12.13 -15.93
C LEU A 193 21.29 12.67 -16.36
N LEU A 194 20.39 12.89 -15.40
CA LEU A 194 19.03 13.40 -15.60
C LEU A 194 18.90 14.88 -15.21
N GLN A 195 19.74 15.74 -15.80
CA GLN A 195 19.76 17.18 -15.51
C GLN A 195 18.82 17.96 -16.45
N ASP A 196 18.37 19.14 -16.02
CA ASP A 196 17.51 20.01 -16.84
C ASP A 196 18.06 20.21 -18.27
N LYS A 197 17.17 20.19 -19.26
CA LYS A 197 17.44 20.31 -20.70
C LYS A 197 18.33 19.22 -21.28
N THR A 198 18.66 18.17 -20.51
CA THR A 198 19.46 17.06 -21.02
C THR A 198 18.60 16.16 -21.90
N VAL A 199 19.14 15.83 -23.07
CA VAL A 199 18.65 14.72 -23.89
C VAL A 199 19.48 13.49 -23.53
N PHE A 200 18.81 12.37 -23.29
CA PHE A 200 19.46 11.10 -23.03
C PHE A 200 18.81 9.98 -23.82
N ASN A 201 19.64 9.06 -24.29
CA ASN A 201 19.18 7.80 -24.82
C ASN A 201 19.08 6.77 -23.68
N ILE A 202 18.12 5.88 -23.79
CA ILE A 202 18.12 4.62 -23.04
C ILE A 202 18.47 3.47 -23.97
N HIS A 203 19.08 2.44 -23.42
CA HIS A 203 19.09 1.12 -24.01
C HIS A 203 18.91 0.09 -22.92
N THR A 204 17.89 -0.75 -23.05
CA THR A 204 17.58 -1.76 -22.04
C THR A 204 17.13 -3.08 -22.63
N ALA A 205 17.63 -4.18 -22.07
CA ALA A 205 17.32 -5.53 -22.49
C ALA A 205 17.51 -6.52 -21.33
N VAL A 206 16.74 -7.60 -21.32
CA VAL A 206 17.11 -8.77 -20.52
C VAL A 206 18.30 -9.44 -21.18
N SER A 207 19.36 -9.70 -20.43
CA SER A 207 20.57 -10.37 -20.90
C SER A 207 20.60 -11.78 -20.33
N SER A 208 20.15 -12.74 -21.15
CA SER A 208 20.04 -14.15 -20.79
C SER A 208 20.21 -15.02 -22.02
N ASP A 209 20.86 -16.17 -21.87
CA ASP A 209 20.96 -17.20 -22.91
C ASP A 209 19.65 -17.99 -23.06
N ARG A 210 18.70 -17.78 -22.14
CA ARG A 210 17.38 -18.39 -22.19
C ARG A 210 16.47 -17.64 -23.17
N PRO A 211 15.61 -18.35 -23.91
CA PRO A 211 14.62 -17.74 -24.79
C PRO A 211 13.50 -17.07 -23.99
N GLY A 212 12.56 -16.43 -24.70
CA GLY A 212 11.37 -15.84 -24.08
C GLY A 212 11.72 -14.75 -23.07
N ARG A 213 12.65 -13.87 -23.42
CA ARG A 213 13.06 -12.71 -22.63
C ARG A 213 11.95 -11.68 -22.65
N VAL A 214 11.44 -11.30 -21.47
CA VAL A 214 10.28 -10.41 -21.34
C VAL A 214 10.64 -9.19 -20.50
N LEU A 215 10.42 -8.01 -21.07
CA LEU A 215 10.39 -6.74 -20.35
C LEU A 215 8.93 -6.37 -20.06
N LYS A 216 8.43 -6.69 -18.86
CA LYS A 216 7.05 -6.33 -18.47
C LYS A 216 6.94 -4.87 -18.09
N GLU A 217 7.90 -4.38 -17.32
CA GLU A 217 8.01 -2.96 -17.00
C GLU A 217 9.47 -2.56 -16.89
N VAL A 218 9.81 -1.45 -17.55
CA VAL A 218 11.03 -0.71 -17.26
C VAL A 218 10.63 0.74 -17.16
N SER A 219 10.80 1.33 -15.97
CA SER A 219 10.31 2.66 -15.68
C SER A 219 11.29 3.43 -14.82
N ILE A 220 11.39 4.74 -15.06
CA ILE A 220 11.97 5.67 -14.08
C ILE A 220 10.82 6.34 -13.33
N TYR A 221 10.75 6.12 -12.03
CA TYR A 221 9.90 6.87 -11.10
C TYR A 221 10.70 8.03 -10.54
N TYR A 222 10.20 9.26 -10.60
CA TYR A 222 10.98 10.44 -10.24
C TYR A 222 10.15 11.51 -9.55
N GLN A 223 10.78 12.27 -8.66
CA GLN A 223 10.17 13.41 -7.98
C GLN A 223 10.92 14.69 -8.33
N CYS A 224 10.18 15.73 -8.68
CA CYS A 224 10.74 17.05 -8.95
C CYS A 224 11.34 17.69 -7.69
N LEU A 225 12.30 18.59 -7.90
CA LEU A 225 12.82 19.45 -6.84
C LEU A 225 11.71 20.37 -6.33
N ASP A 226 11.41 20.29 -5.04
CA ASP A 226 10.54 21.16 -4.23
C ASP A 226 9.61 22.12 -5.02
N ASP A 227 8.37 21.70 -5.24
CA ASP A 227 7.28 22.44 -5.91
C ASP A 227 7.59 22.99 -7.32
N THR A 228 8.74 22.62 -7.91
CA THR A 228 9.05 22.92 -9.31
C THR A 228 8.38 21.93 -10.26
N LEU A 229 8.07 22.40 -11.47
CA LEU A 229 7.64 21.53 -12.56
C LEU A 229 8.87 20.87 -13.20
N CYS A 230 8.81 19.55 -13.30
CA CYS A 230 9.77 18.76 -14.07
C CYS A 230 9.07 17.63 -14.85
N SER A 231 9.66 17.19 -15.95
CA SER A 231 9.20 16.06 -16.78
C SER A 231 10.37 15.31 -17.41
N ILE A 232 10.11 14.05 -17.76
CA ILE A 232 10.95 13.26 -18.66
C ILE A 232 10.06 12.84 -19.81
N ASP A 233 10.28 13.44 -20.98
CA ASP A 233 9.39 13.28 -22.13
C ASP A 233 10.10 12.53 -23.25
N LYS A 234 9.43 11.52 -23.82
CA LYS A 234 9.93 10.79 -24.99
C LYS A 234 10.04 11.74 -26.17
N ILE A 235 11.18 11.75 -26.84
CA ILE A 235 11.39 12.51 -28.08
C ILE A 235 11.41 11.57 -29.29
N LYS A 236 11.00 12.09 -30.43
CA LYS A 236 10.92 11.35 -31.70
C LYS A 236 12.27 11.27 -32.39
#